data_AF-A0A7J5EWG6-F1
#
_entry.id   AF-A0A7J5EWG6-F1
#
_cell.length_a   1.000
_cell.length_b   1.000
_cell.length_c   1.000
_cell.angle_alpha   90.00
_cell.angle_beta   90.00
_cell.angle_gamma   90.00
#
_symmetry.space_group_name_H-M   'P 1'
#
loop_
_entity.id
_entity.type
_entity.pdbx_description
1 polymer ?
#
loop_
_entity_poly.entity_id
_entity_poly.type
_entity_poly.pdbx_seq_one_letter_code
_entity_poly.pdbx_strand_id
1 'polypeptide(L)'
;MGAYEYVLTAMCGNGAVEPGETCDSGAANGMYGACNATCSGLGPRCGDGTMNGPEQCDDGNAVNTDACLNTCVSAACGDGYLRSGVEQCDDGNMTNTDACVGACVNATCGDGYVRTGLEECDDGNTNNADACSNACMASSCGDGIVQPGEECDDNNSVDTDSCRNSCLAARCGDGVVRAGVEECDDGNTVGTDACTGSCTNAVCGDGIVHAGVEECDDANASDTDACVMGCAAAVCGDGHVRAGVEGCDDGNDVDTDACTNACVSSTCGDGVVQAGVETCDDGNDVDTDACRNNCSLAMCGDNVVQVGVED
;
A
#
# COMPACT_ATOMS: atom_id res chain seq x y z
N MET A 1 -37.90 64.56 -84.56
CA MET A 1 -37.07 65.01 -83.41
C MET A 1 -36.40 63.77 -82.88
N GLY A 2 -35.08 63.67 -83.06
CA GLY A 2 -34.31 62.45 -82.83
C GLY A 2 -34.27 62.08 -81.35
N ALA A 3 -34.40 60.80 -81.06
CA ALA A 3 -34.03 60.24 -79.77
C ALA A 3 -32.52 60.37 -79.64
N TYR A 4 -32.08 61.24 -78.73
CA TYR A 4 -30.70 61.28 -78.28
C TYR A 4 -30.50 60.03 -77.42
N GLU A 5 -29.98 58.97 -78.03
CA GLU A 5 -29.33 57.90 -77.27
C GLU A 5 -28.15 58.54 -76.55
N TYR A 6 -28.29 58.76 -75.24
CA TYR A 6 -27.16 58.98 -74.36
C TYR A 6 -26.38 57.67 -74.34
N VAL A 7 -25.36 57.54 -75.19
CA VAL A 7 -24.30 56.57 -74.97
C VAL A 7 -23.56 57.06 -73.75
N LEU A 8 -23.96 56.59 -72.56
CA LEU A 8 -23.14 56.67 -71.36
C LEU A 8 -21.83 55.97 -71.71
N THR A 9 -20.77 56.75 -71.94
CA THR A 9 -19.41 56.22 -71.99
C THR A 9 -19.13 55.60 -70.64
N ALA A 10 -19.03 54.27 -70.60
CA ALA A 10 -18.65 53.54 -69.40
C ALA A 10 -17.34 54.12 -68.84
N MET A 11 -17.36 54.55 -67.58
CA MET A 11 -16.22 55.17 -66.92
C MET A 11 -15.70 54.28 -65.79
N CYS A 12 -14.64 53.54 -66.09
CA CYS A 12 -13.98 52.71 -65.11
C CYS A 12 -13.49 53.51 -63.90
N GLY A 13 -13.93 53.11 -62.70
CA GLY A 13 -13.53 53.71 -61.43
C GLY A 13 -14.57 54.66 -60.83
N ASN A 14 -15.79 54.69 -61.36
CA ASN A 14 -16.91 55.47 -60.81
C ASN A 14 -17.72 54.70 -59.76
N GLY A 15 -17.44 53.39 -59.59
CA GLY A 15 -18.06 52.52 -58.61
C GLY A 15 -19.42 51.95 -59.04
N ALA A 16 -19.76 52.05 -60.32
CA ALA A 16 -20.95 51.46 -60.92
C ALA A 16 -20.55 50.59 -62.10
N VAL A 17 -21.01 49.33 -62.13
CA VAL A 17 -20.71 48.42 -63.25
C VAL A 17 -21.54 48.82 -64.47
N GLU A 18 -20.88 49.38 -65.48
CA GLU A 18 -21.50 49.85 -66.72
C GLU A 18 -21.28 48.86 -67.89
N PRO A 19 -22.07 48.93 -68.99
CA PRO A 19 -21.90 48.03 -70.13
C PRO A 19 -20.48 48.11 -70.73
N GLY A 20 -19.74 47.02 -70.66
CA GLY A 20 -18.32 46.93 -71.08
C GLY A 20 -17.35 46.71 -69.93
N GLU A 21 -17.82 46.82 -68.68
CA GLU A 21 -17.05 46.53 -67.48
C GLU A 21 -17.40 45.15 -66.93
N THR A 22 -16.37 44.43 -66.47
CA THR A 22 -16.54 43.16 -65.76
C THR A 22 -16.80 43.42 -64.27
N CYS A 23 -16.23 44.49 -63.73
CA CYS A 23 -16.44 44.95 -62.36
C CYS A 23 -15.93 46.40 -62.22
N ASP A 24 -16.43 47.14 -61.23
CA ASP A 24 -15.92 48.47 -60.87
C ASP A 24 -15.90 48.64 -59.34
N SER A 25 -14.71 48.76 -58.76
CA SER A 25 -14.47 49.01 -57.33
C SER A 25 -14.25 50.50 -57.02
N GLY A 26 -14.63 51.39 -57.94
CA GLY A 26 -14.47 52.83 -57.80
C GLY A 26 -12.99 53.24 -57.74
N ALA A 27 -12.68 54.12 -56.77
CA ALA A 27 -11.31 54.56 -56.50
C ALA A 27 -10.37 53.43 -56.04
N ALA A 28 -10.89 52.24 -55.69
CA ALA A 28 -10.09 51.09 -55.33
C ALA A 28 -9.59 50.28 -56.53
N ASN A 29 -9.96 50.64 -57.78
CA ASN A 29 -9.45 49.94 -58.96
C ASN A 29 -7.91 49.99 -59.03
N GLY A 30 -7.31 48.83 -59.28
CA GLY A 30 -5.86 48.62 -59.26
C GLY A 30 -5.30 48.29 -57.87
N MET A 31 -6.12 48.32 -56.80
CA MET A 31 -5.72 47.82 -55.49
C MET A 31 -5.86 46.30 -55.40
N TYR A 32 -5.12 45.71 -54.47
CA TYR A 32 -5.20 44.29 -54.19
C TYR A 32 -6.60 43.89 -53.68
N GLY A 33 -7.19 42.83 -54.22
CA GLY A 33 -8.55 42.39 -53.93
C GLY A 33 -9.65 43.19 -54.63
N ALA A 34 -9.31 44.16 -55.49
CA ALA A 34 -10.25 44.99 -56.23
C ALA A 34 -10.19 44.71 -57.74
N CYS A 35 -11.00 45.42 -58.53
CA CYS A 35 -10.93 45.35 -59.99
C CYS A 35 -9.59 45.85 -60.53
N ASN A 36 -9.18 45.37 -61.69
CA ASN A 36 -8.00 45.91 -62.35
C ASN A 36 -8.23 47.38 -62.75
N ALA A 37 -7.15 48.13 -63.01
CA ALA A 37 -7.21 49.56 -63.33
C ALA A 37 -8.01 49.91 -64.60
N THR A 38 -8.45 48.92 -65.38
CA THR A 38 -9.19 49.08 -66.64
C THR A 38 -10.63 48.54 -66.57
N CYS A 39 -11.08 48.04 -65.40
CA CYS A 39 -12.40 47.42 -65.21
C CYS A 39 -12.69 46.25 -66.15
N SER A 40 -11.66 45.73 -66.82
CA SER A 40 -11.77 44.59 -67.75
C SER A 40 -11.85 43.26 -67.02
N GLY A 41 -11.53 43.23 -65.73
CA GLY A 41 -11.57 42.06 -64.87
C GLY A 41 -11.10 42.35 -63.45
N LEU A 42 -11.01 41.30 -62.65
CA LEU A 42 -10.44 41.37 -61.31
C LEU A 42 -8.93 41.67 -61.39
N GLY A 43 -8.45 42.48 -60.44
CA GLY A 43 -7.04 42.76 -60.26
C GLY A 43 -6.32 41.67 -59.45
N PRO A 44 -5.08 41.96 -59.01
CA PRO A 44 -4.30 41.06 -58.17
C PRO A 44 -5.05 40.75 -56.87
N ARG A 45 -5.18 39.46 -56.52
CA ARG A 45 -5.96 39.01 -55.36
C ARG A 45 -5.56 37.59 -54.95
N CYS A 46 -5.87 37.25 -53.71
CA CYS A 46 -5.65 35.91 -53.20
C CYS A 46 -6.40 34.85 -54.02
N GLY A 47 -5.66 33.82 -54.44
CA GLY A 47 -6.15 32.71 -55.24
C GLY A 47 -6.18 33.03 -56.74
N ASP A 48 -5.34 33.95 -57.23
CA ASP A 48 -5.23 34.27 -58.66
C ASP A 48 -4.11 33.51 -59.41
N GLY A 49 -3.34 32.72 -58.67
CA GLY A 49 -2.24 31.89 -59.15
C GLY A 49 -0.90 32.60 -59.14
N THR A 50 -0.82 33.84 -58.62
CA THR A 50 0.38 34.66 -58.66
C THR A 50 0.64 35.33 -57.32
N MET A 51 1.71 34.93 -56.62
CA MET A 51 2.13 35.60 -55.39
C MET A 51 2.47 37.10 -55.62
N ASN A 52 1.61 37.99 -55.15
CA ASN A 52 1.70 39.43 -55.32
C ASN A 52 1.12 40.20 -54.11
N GLY A 53 1.38 41.52 -54.03
CA GLY A 53 0.82 42.33 -52.94
C GLY A 53 1.26 41.85 -51.53
N PRO A 54 0.32 41.68 -50.57
CA PRO A 54 0.61 41.27 -49.20
C PRO A 54 0.63 39.74 -48.94
N GLU A 55 0.54 38.92 -49.99
CA GLU A 55 0.41 37.46 -49.90
C GLU A 55 1.70 36.77 -49.40
N GLN A 56 1.55 35.72 -48.57
CA GLN A 56 2.64 34.81 -48.17
C GLN A 56 2.71 33.55 -49.06
N CYS A 57 1.59 33.21 -49.70
CA CYS A 57 1.39 32.12 -50.64
C CYS A 57 0.25 32.48 -51.59
N ASP A 58 0.18 31.83 -52.75
CA ASP A 58 -1.00 31.82 -53.64
C ASP A 58 -0.95 30.52 -54.46
N ASP A 59 -2.00 29.73 -54.43
CA ASP A 59 -2.12 28.46 -55.16
C ASP A 59 -3.24 28.46 -56.22
N GLY A 60 -3.74 29.64 -56.56
CA GLY A 60 -4.71 29.85 -57.63
C GLY A 60 -6.11 29.33 -57.34
N ASN A 61 -6.45 29.07 -56.08
CA ASN A 61 -7.77 28.59 -55.71
C ASN A 61 -8.29 29.25 -54.42
N ALA A 62 -9.48 28.82 -53.96
CA ALA A 62 -10.14 29.35 -52.77
C ALA A 62 -10.52 28.22 -51.78
N VAL A 63 -9.60 27.30 -51.54
CA VAL A 63 -9.72 26.16 -50.62
C VAL A 63 -8.77 26.37 -49.45
N ASN A 64 -9.27 26.35 -48.20
CA ASN A 64 -8.39 26.54 -47.03
C ASN A 64 -7.62 25.27 -46.61
N THR A 65 -7.95 24.11 -47.18
CA THR A 65 -7.42 22.80 -46.75
C THR A 65 -6.25 22.30 -47.60
N ASP A 66 -5.65 23.17 -48.39
CA ASP A 66 -4.40 22.90 -49.12
C ASP A 66 -3.26 23.73 -48.50
N ALA A 67 -2.22 24.03 -49.27
CA ALA A 67 -1.03 24.69 -48.77
C ALA A 67 -1.23 26.19 -48.49
N CYS A 68 -2.29 26.82 -49.02
CA CYS A 68 -2.50 28.25 -48.92
C CYS A 68 -3.94 28.59 -48.51
N LEU A 69 -4.11 29.32 -47.41
CA LEU A 69 -5.43 29.78 -47.01
C LEU A 69 -5.99 30.81 -48.00
N ASN A 70 -7.31 30.98 -48.01
CA ASN A 70 -8.03 32.02 -48.78
C ASN A 70 -7.69 33.45 -48.33
N THR A 71 -6.92 33.58 -47.24
CA THR A 71 -6.34 34.83 -46.74
C THR A 71 -4.90 35.03 -47.21
N CYS A 72 -4.37 34.12 -48.04
CA CYS A 72 -3.01 34.07 -48.56
C CYS A 72 -1.95 34.05 -47.47
N VAL A 73 -2.25 33.26 -46.44
CA VAL A 73 -1.34 32.87 -45.38
C VAL A 73 -1.04 31.39 -45.57
N SER A 74 0.21 30.99 -45.40
CA SER A 74 0.61 29.60 -45.52
C SER A 74 -0.12 28.75 -44.48
N ALA A 75 -0.62 27.61 -44.94
CA ALA A 75 -1.17 26.58 -44.08
C ALA A 75 -0.23 26.25 -42.90
N ALA A 76 -0.79 26.17 -41.69
CA ALA A 76 -0.03 25.79 -40.51
C ALA A 76 -0.91 24.99 -39.54
N CYS A 77 -0.27 24.17 -38.72
CA CYS A 77 -0.94 23.53 -37.59
C CYS A 77 -1.49 24.59 -36.62
N GLY A 78 -2.73 24.40 -36.17
CA GLY A 78 -3.42 25.30 -35.25
C GLY A 78 -4.08 26.49 -35.95
N ASP A 79 -4.31 26.42 -37.26
CA ASP A 79 -4.98 27.46 -38.04
C ASP A 79 -6.50 27.26 -38.17
N GLY A 80 -7.01 26.16 -37.61
CA GLY A 80 -8.42 25.78 -37.56
C GLY A 80 -8.87 24.95 -38.77
N TYR A 81 -7.96 24.55 -39.68
CA TYR A 81 -8.30 23.82 -40.89
C TYR A 81 -7.63 22.45 -40.93
N LEU A 82 -8.39 21.39 -40.68
CA LEU A 82 -7.91 20.01 -40.79
C LEU A 82 -7.58 19.62 -42.25
N ARG A 83 -6.31 19.32 -42.51
CA ARG A 83 -5.79 18.86 -43.81
C ARG A 83 -5.52 17.36 -43.81
N SER A 84 -6.44 16.61 -44.41
CA SER A 84 -6.37 15.15 -44.48
C SER A 84 -5.04 14.63 -45.05
N GLY A 85 -4.33 13.81 -44.27
CA GLY A 85 -3.06 13.20 -44.65
C GLY A 85 -1.82 14.07 -44.41
N VAL A 86 -2.01 15.32 -43.99
CA VAL A 86 -0.94 16.20 -43.49
C VAL A 86 -0.96 16.21 -41.95
N GLU A 87 -2.16 16.28 -41.38
CA GLU A 87 -2.37 16.34 -39.93
C GLU A 87 -3.50 15.39 -39.49
N GLN A 88 -3.48 15.02 -38.22
CA GLN A 88 -4.50 14.15 -37.61
C GLN A 88 -5.66 14.93 -36.98
N CYS A 89 -5.37 16.14 -36.50
CA CYS A 89 -6.28 17.06 -35.85
C CYS A 89 -5.81 18.50 -36.11
N ASP A 90 -6.72 19.47 -35.99
CA ASP A 90 -6.41 20.89 -35.85
C ASP A 90 -7.58 21.52 -35.07
N ASP A 91 -7.28 22.17 -33.93
CA ASP A 91 -8.27 22.79 -33.06
C ASP A 91 -8.17 24.33 -33.01
N GLY A 92 -7.41 24.91 -33.94
CA GLY A 92 -7.23 26.35 -34.08
C GLY A 92 -6.31 26.96 -33.02
N ASN A 93 -5.50 26.17 -32.32
CA ASN A 93 -4.53 26.68 -31.37
C ASN A 93 -3.25 25.80 -31.29
N MET A 94 -2.31 26.17 -30.42
CA MET A 94 -0.98 25.52 -30.28
C MET A 94 -0.76 24.97 -28.86
N THR A 95 -1.84 24.71 -28.13
CA THR A 95 -1.80 24.19 -26.76
C THR A 95 -1.58 22.68 -26.82
N ASN A 96 -0.79 22.13 -25.90
CA ASN A 96 -0.53 20.67 -25.87
C ASN A 96 -1.39 19.92 -24.85
N THR A 97 -2.15 20.65 -24.03
CA THR A 97 -2.93 20.11 -22.90
C THR A 97 -4.42 19.98 -23.20
N ASP A 98 -4.80 20.00 -24.48
CA ASP A 98 -6.13 19.70 -24.97
C ASP A 98 -6.08 18.45 -25.88
N ALA A 99 -7.10 18.26 -26.71
CA ALA A 99 -7.25 17.06 -27.54
C ALA A 99 -6.31 17.02 -28.76
N CYS A 100 -5.73 18.15 -29.16
CA CYS A 100 -4.87 18.24 -30.33
C CYS A 100 -3.59 18.97 -29.97
N VAL A 101 -2.48 18.24 -29.86
CA VAL A 101 -1.22 18.89 -29.52
C VAL A 101 -0.76 19.81 -30.65
N GLY A 102 0.05 20.82 -30.36
CA GLY A 102 0.58 21.79 -31.34
C GLY A 102 1.50 21.20 -32.43
N ALA A 103 1.65 19.88 -32.48
CA ALA A 103 2.22 19.14 -33.61
C ALA A 103 1.13 18.56 -34.54
N CYS A 104 -0.13 18.88 -34.31
CA CYS A 104 -1.31 18.42 -35.04
C CYS A 104 -1.47 16.89 -35.08
N VAL A 105 -1.20 16.31 -33.91
CA VAL A 105 -1.38 14.90 -33.58
C VAL A 105 -2.42 14.81 -32.47
N ASN A 106 -3.26 13.78 -32.50
CA ASN A 106 -4.21 13.58 -31.41
C ASN A 106 -3.46 13.36 -30.10
N ALA A 107 -3.95 14.00 -29.06
CA ALA A 107 -3.59 13.74 -27.68
C ALA A 107 -3.63 12.25 -27.33
N THR A 108 -2.57 11.73 -26.74
CA THR A 108 -2.53 10.36 -26.22
C THR A 108 -1.76 10.29 -24.91
N CYS A 109 -2.15 9.35 -24.04
CA CYS A 109 -1.35 9.04 -22.87
C CYS A 109 0.06 8.56 -23.28
N GLY A 110 1.08 9.10 -22.63
CA GLY A 110 2.49 8.83 -22.93
C GLY A 110 3.09 9.78 -23.96
N ASP A 111 2.45 10.92 -24.25
CA ASP A 111 2.97 11.93 -25.17
C ASP A 111 3.77 13.05 -24.48
N GLY A 112 3.87 12.99 -23.15
CA GLY A 112 4.63 13.90 -22.30
C GLY A 112 3.83 15.12 -21.82
N TYR A 113 2.53 15.18 -22.10
CA TYR A 113 1.67 16.30 -21.73
C TYR A 113 0.52 15.87 -20.83
N VAL A 114 0.60 16.25 -19.55
CA VAL A 114 -0.48 15.97 -18.59
C VAL A 114 -1.68 16.90 -18.83
N ARG A 115 -2.84 16.30 -19.12
CA ARG A 115 -4.14 16.98 -19.29
C ARG A 115 -4.93 16.96 -17.99
N THR A 116 -4.88 18.07 -17.27
CA THR A 116 -5.53 18.19 -15.95
C THR A 116 -7.03 17.85 -16.01
N GLY A 117 -7.45 16.89 -15.18
CA GLY A 117 -8.84 16.44 -15.08
C GLY A 117 -9.24 15.35 -16.07
N LEU A 118 -8.34 14.97 -16.98
CA LEU A 118 -8.46 13.78 -17.84
C LEU A 118 -7.43 12.71 -17.50
N GLU A 119 -6.21 13.14 -17.17
CA GLU A 119 -5.06 12.29 -16.87
C GLU A 119 -4.54 12.62 -15.46
N GLU A 120 -4.16 11.60 -14.69
CA GLU A 120 -3.53 11.77 -13.38
C GLU A 120 -2.02 11.98 -13.49
N CYS A 121 -1.41 11.38 -14.52
CA CYS A 121 0.00 11.45 -14.86
C CYS A 121 0.19 11.30 -16.37
N ASP A 122 1.39 11.64 -16.87
CA ASP A 122 1.90 11.31 -18.19
C ASP A 122 3.42 11.38 -18.10
N ASP A 123 4.12 10.31 -18.48
CA ASP A 123 5.57 10.19 -18.37
C ASP A 123 6.29 10.12 -19.73
N GLY A 124 5.56 10.40 -20.81
CA GLY A 124 6.11 10.51 -22.16
C GLY A 124 6.58 9.20 -22.78
N ASN A 125 6.12 8.05 -22.28
CA ASN A 125 6.48 6.77 -22.86
C ASN A 125 5.30 5.76 -22.83
N THR A 126 5.54 4.53 -23.29
CA THR A 126 4.51 3.48 -23.39
C THR A 126 4.80 2.26 -22.50
N ASN A 127 5.62 2.43 -21.47
CA ASN A 127 5.96 1.40 -20.52
C ASN A 127 4.96 1.44 -19.37
N ASN A 128 4.23 0.36 -19.19
CA ASN A 128 3.22 0.31 -18.16
C ASN A 128 3.81 0.10 -16.75
N ALA A 129 5.10 -0.27 -16.65
CA ALA A 129 5.78 -0.71 -15.42
C ALA A 129 6.70 0.37 -14.82
N ASP A 130 6.32 1.64 -14.90
CA ASP A 130 6.97 2.76 -14.24
C ASP A 130 5.98 3.62 -13.44
N ALA A 131 6.27 4.91 -13.25
CA ALA A 131 5.46 5.76 -12.37
C ALA A 131 4.07 6.08 -12.94
N CYS A 132 3.86 5.88 -14.25
CA CYS A 132 2.61 6.22 -14.91
C CYS A 132 2.18 5.12 -15.88
N SER A 133 1.00 4.55 -15.67
CA SER A 133 0.48 3.56 -16.61
C SER A 133 0.15 4.19 -17.97
N ASN A 134 0.08 3.35 -19.01
CA ASN A 134 -0.37 3.74 -20.35
C ASN A 134 -1.86 4.16 -20.41
N ALA A 135 -2.57 4.03 -19.29
CA ALA A 135 -3.92 4.55 -19.08
C ALA A 135 -3.93 5.90 -18.37
N CYS A 136 -2.75 6.51 -18.13
CA CYS A 136 -2.54 7.79 -17.45
C CYS A 136 -3.05 7.80 -16.02
N MET A 137 -2.99 6.63 -15.38
CA MET A 137 -3.20 6.44 -13.95
C MET A 137 -1.83 6.34 -13.27
N ALA A 138 -1.68 7.04 -12.15
CA ALA A 138 -0.47 6.94 -11.34
C ALA A 138 -0.29 5.51 -10.82
N SER A 139 0.96 5.08 -10.66
CA SER A 139 1.29 3.75 -10.11
C SER A 139 0.56 3.52 -8.79
N SER A 140 -0.18 2.42 -8.67
CA SER A 140 -0.94 2.10 -7.48
C SER A 140 -0.96 0.61 -7.21
N CYS A 141 -0.81 0.23 -5.94
CA CYS A 141 -0.88 -1.17 -5.55
C CYS A 141 -2.27 -1.77 -5.79
N GLY A 142 -2.29 -2.95 -6.41
CA GLY A 142 -3.50 -3.69 -6.78
C GLY A 142 -4.01 -3.38 -8.18
N ASP A 143 -3.20 -2.78 -9.05
CA ASP A 143 -3.56 -2.46 -10.45
C ASP A 143 -3.17 -3.55 -11.46
N GLY A 144 -2.56 -4.62 -10.97
CA GLY A 144 -2.11 -5.79 -11.73
C GLY A 144 -0.75 -5.63 -12.40
N ILE A 145 -0.02 -4.56 -12.11
CA ILE A 145 1.28 -4.27 -12.73
C ILE A 145 2.29 -4.02 -11.62
N VAL A 146 3.37 -4.80 -11.59
CA VAL A 146 4.43 -4.56 -10.59
C VAL A 146 5.24 -3.33 -10.98
N GLN A 147 5.07 -2.26 -10.21
CA GLN A 147 5.71 -0.97 -10.41
C GLN A 147 7.00 -0.79 -9.59
N PRO A 148 7.83 0.23 -9.89
CA PRO A 148 9.00 0.52 -9.08
C PRO A 148 8.66 0.79 -7.62
N GLY A 149 9.16 -0.05 -6.72
CA GLY A 149 8.89 0.03 -5.27
C GLY A 149 7.95 -1.07 -4.76
N GLU A 150 7.31 -1.81 -5.66
CA GLU A 150 6.45 -2.95 -5.33
C GLU A 150 7.24 -4.27 -5.38
N GLU A 151 7.03 -5.14 -4.40
CA GLU A 151 7.56 -6.52 -4.41
C GLU A 151 6.61 -7.47 -5.16
N CYS A 152 5.33 -7.13 -5.22
CA CYS A 152 4.25 -7.90 -5.84
C CYS A 152 3.09 -6.96 -6.20
N ASP A 153 2.22 -7.40 -7.12
CA ASP A 153 0.89 -6.84 -7.38
C ASP A 153 0.01 -7.96 -7.91
N ASP A 154 -1.17 -8.14 -7.33
CA ASP A 154 -2.11 -9.21 -7.66
C ASP A 154 -3.50 -8.72 -8.10
N ASN A 155 -3.57 -7.46 -8.55
CA ASN A 155 -4.76 -6.84 -9.13
C ASN A 155 -6.00 -6.88 -8.22
N ASN A 156 -5.81 -6.82 -6.90
CA ASN A 156 -6.92 -6.78 -5.96
C ASN A 156 -6.57 -5.94 -4.72
N SER A 157 -7.45 -5.94 -3.70
CA SER A 157 -7.23 -5.19 -2.46
C SER A 157 -7.47 -6.06 -1.21
N VAL A 158 -7.15 -7.35 -1.33
CA VAL A 158 -7.32 -8.38 -0.31
C VAL A 158 -6.00 -8.60 0.41
N ASP A 159 -5.86 -8.04 1.60
CA ASP A 159 -4.59 -8.07 2.34
C ASP A 159 -4.18 -9.47 2.87
N THR A 160 -5.10 -10.45 2.78
CA THR A 160 -4.94 -11.80 3.33
C THR A 160 -4.46 -12.84 2.32
N ASP A 161 -4.08 -12.44 1.12
CA ASP A 161 -3.48 -13.34 0.13
C ASP A 161 -1.94 -13.19 0.12
N SER A 162 -1.32 -13.55 -1.00
CA SER A 162 0.14 -13.52 -1.15
C SER A 162 0.72 -12.12 -1.33
N CYS A 163 -0.09 -11.11 -1.66
CA CYS A 163 0.37 -9.75 -1.86
C CYS A 163 -0.43 -8.79 -0.99
N ARG A 164 0.26 -8.11 -0.06
CA ARG A 164 -0.43 -7.14 0.79
C ARG A 164 -0.89 -5.93 -0.02
N ASN A 165 -1.86 -5.21 0.50
CA ASN A 165 -2.33 -3.92 -0.05
C ASN A 165 -1.25 -2.82 -0.02
N SER A 166 -0.11 -3.09 0.63
CA SER A 166 1.09 -2.26 0.60
C SER A 166 2.09 -2.68 -0.49
N CYS A 167 1.73 -3.62 -1.36
CA CYS A 167 2.57 -4.23 -2.40
C CYS A 167 3.88 -4.81 -1.88
N LEU A 168 3.80 -5.39 -0.68
CA LEU A 168 4.85 -6.17 -0.07
C LEU A 168 4.40 -7.61 -0.05
N ALA A 169 5.31 -8.53 -0.38
CA ALA A 169 4.99 -9.94 -0.34
C ALA A 169 4.60 -10.35 1.09
N ALA A 170 3.50 -11.08 1.18
CA ALA A 170 3.02 -11.68 2.42
C ALA A 170 4.11 -12.49 3.10
N ARG A 171 4.31 -12.27 4.40
CA ARG A 171 5.30 -13.00 5.18
C ARG A 171 4.84 -13.14 6.63
N CYS A 172 5.33 -14.19 7.28
CA CYS A 172 5.17 -14.34 8.71
C CYS A 172 5.78 -13.15 9.47
N GLY A 173 5.02 -12.57 10.39
CA GLY A 173 5.41 -11.42 11.20
C GLY A 173 5.08 -10.09 10.55
N ASP A 174 4.12 -10.04 9.63
CA ASP A 174 3.73 -8.84 8.91
C ASP A 174 2.42 -8.20 9.41
N GLY A 175 1.85 -8.78 10.46
CA GLY A 175 0.68 -8.33 11.19
C GLY A 175 -0.64 -8.84 10.63
N VAL A 176 -0.62 -9.71 9.61
CA VAL A 176 -1.82 -10.21 8.94
C VAL A 176 -1.88 -11.72 9.02
N VAL A 177 -2.90 -12.25 9.70
CA VAL A 177 -3.11 -13.71 9.80
C VAL A 177 -3.86 -14.23 8.57
N ARG A 178 -3.24 -15.16 7.84
CA ARG A 178 -3.78 -15.80 6.64
C ARG A 178 -4.27 -17.21 6.93
N ALA A 179 -5.58 -17.40 6.91
CA ALA A 179 -6.22 -18.67 7.26
C ALA A 179 -5.72 -19.83 6.36
N GLY A 180 -5.19 -20.88 7.00
CA GLY A 180 -4.68 -22.08 6.33
C GLY A 180 -3.26 -21.95 5.78
N VAL A 181 -2.63 -20.77 5.92
CA VAL A 181 -1.20 -20.56 5.65
C VAL A 181 -0.45 -20.45 6.98
N GLU A 182 -1.00 -19.72 7.93
CA GLU A 182 -0.44 -19.51 9.27
C GLU A 182 -1.49 -19.63 10.38
N GLU A 183 -1.03 -19.92 11.61
CA GLU A 183 -1.89 -20.04 12.79
C GLU A 183 -1.97 -18.74 13.60
N CYS A 184 -0.92 -17.93 13.55
CA CYS A 184 -0.77 -16.66 14.23
C CYS A 184 0.10 -15.71 13.39
N ASP A 185 0.03 -14.41 13.68
CA ASP A 185 0.97 -13.40 13.22
C ASP A 185 0.89 -12.24 14.21
N ASP A 186 2.02 -11.87 14.81
CA ASP A 186 2.13 -10.86 15.84
C ASP A 186 2.86 -9.58 15.37
N GLY A 187 3.08 -9.47 14.06
CA GLY A 187 3.69 -8.30 13.42
C GLY A 187 5.19 -8.17 13.65
N ASN A 188 5.87 -9.23 14.10
CA ASN A 188 7.32 -9.21 14.23
C ASN A 188 7.96 -10.60 13.95
N THR A 189 9.29 -10.70 14.00
CA THR A 189 10.02 -11.93 13.65
C THR A 189 10.65 -12.62 14.87
N VAL A 190 10.23 -12.27 16.09
CA VAL A 190 10.75 -12.81 17.35
C VAL A 190 10.06 -14.13 17.64
N GLY A 191 10.71 -15.25 17.30
CA GLY A 191 10.11 -16.57 17.53
C GLY A 191 10.09 -17.06 18.98
N THR A 192 10.28 -16.19 19.97
CA THR A 192 10.31 -16.54 21.41
C THR A 192 9.21 -15.82 22.18
N ASP A 193 8.13 -15.44 21.52
CA ASP A 193 6.91 -14.92 22.14
C ASP A 193 5.73 -15.83 21.75
N ALA A 194 4.50 -15.31 21.75
CA ALA A 194 3.32 -16.11 21.47
C ALA A 194 3.25 -16.68 20.04
N CYS A 195 3.95 -16.07 19.08
CA CYS A 195 3.97 -16.54 17.70
C CYS A 195 5.40 -16.89 17.28
N THR A 196 5.62 -18.13 16.87
CA THR A 196 6.97 -18.54 16.44
C THR A 196 7.36 -17.84 15.15
N GLY A 197 8.65 -17.81 14.82
CA GLY A 197 9.13 -17.27 13.53
C GLY A 197 8.69 -18.08 12.30
N SER A 198 7.96 -19.19 12.50
CA SER A 198 7.29 -19.96 11.45
C SER A 198 5.76 -19.77 11.46
N CYS A 199 5.27 -18.79 12.22
CA CYS A 199 3.87 -18.43 12.38
C CYS A 199 2.96 -19.59 12.82
N THR A 200 3.49 -20.36 13.76
CA THR A 200 2.75 -21.33 14.56
C THR A 200 2.62 -20.77 15.97
N ASN A 201 1.56 -21.17 16.69
CA ASN A 201 1.46 -20.78 18.09
C ASN A 201 2.61 -21.39 18.90
N ALA A 202 3.11 -20.64 19.88
CA ALA A 202 4.03 -21.15 20.89
C ALA A 202 3.42 -22.36 21.62
N VAL A 203 4.25 -23.36 21.92
CA VAL A 203 3.82 -24.57 22.63
C VAL A 203 4.79 -24.90 23.75
N CYS A 204 4.22 -25.27 24.89
CA CYS A 204 4.96 -25.75 26.04
C CYS A 204 5.64 -27.09 25.75
N GLY A 205 6.91 -27.22 26.14
CA GLY A 205 7.71 -28.43 26.05
C GLY A 205 8.49 -28.57 24.73
N ASP A 206 8.75 -27.48 24.02
CA ASP A 206 9.53 -27.50 22.77
C ASP A 206 11.01 -27.10 22.96
N GLY A 207 11.39 -26.75 24.18
CA GLY A 207 12.74 -26.38 24.59
C GLY A 207 13.02 -24.88 24.52
N ILE A 208 12.02 -24.04 24.25
CA ILE A 208 12.17 -22.59 24.11
C ILE A 208 11.21 -21.88 25.06
N VAL A 209 11.71 -21.13 26.03
CA VAL A 209 10.83 -20.31 26.89
C VAL A 209 10.25 -19.13 26.10
N HIS A 210 8.95 -19.20 25.80
CA HIS A 210 8.18 -18.17 25.12
C HIS A 210 7.70 -17.06 26.07
N ALA A 211 8.24 -15.85 25.86
CA ALA A 211 7.98 -14.68 26.70
C ALA A 211 6.48 -14.33 26.73
N GLY A 212 5.92 -14.30 27.94
CA GLY A 212 4.50 -13.95 28.17
C GLY A 212 3.51 -15.09 27.86
N VAL A 213 3.99 -16.25 27.42
CA VAL A 213 3.21 -17.48 27.27
C VAL A 213 3.49 -18.43 28.43
N GLU A 214 4.75 -18.50 28.86
CA GLU A 214 5.23 -19.50 29.82
C GLU A 214 6.33 -18.96 30.75
N GLU A 215 6.46 -19.60 31.91
CA GLU A 215 7.45 -19.26 32.94
C GLU A 215 8.69 -20.15 32.86
N CYS A 216 8.55 -21.36 32.32
CA CYS A 216 9.61 -22.35 32.12
C CYS A 216 9.32 -23.20 30.88
N ASP A 217 10.32 -23.90 30.38
CA ASP A 217 10.18 -24.96 29.37
C ASP A 217 11.34 -25.95 29.56
N ASP A 218 11.04 -27.24 29.68
CA ASP A 218 12.02 -28.33 29.86
C ASP A 218 12.01 -29.36 28.72
N ALA A 219 11.57 -28.94 27.54
CA ALA A 219 11.53 -29.70 26.29
C ALA A 219 10.76 -31.03 26.39
N ASN A 220 9.81 -31.12 27.32
CA ASN A 220 9.02 -32.32 27.51
C ASN A 220 7.61 -32.01 28.07
N ALA A 221 6.81 -33.06 28.25
CA ALA A 221 5.40 -32.98 28.60
C ALA A 221 5.12 -33.71 29.93
N SER A 222 6.03 -33.58 30.89
CA SER A 222 5.94 -34.19 32.22
C SER A 222 5.35 -33.20 33.22
N ASP A 223 4.62 -33.72 34.19
CA ASP A 223 4.17 -32.98 35.39
C ASP A 223 5.06 -33.25 36.61
N THR A 224 6.08 -34.08 36.44
CA THR A 224 6.89 -34.67 37.55
C THR A 224 8.27 -34.07 37.70
N ASP A 225 8.55 -32.98 36.99
CA ASP A 225 9.77 -32.21 36.93
C ASP A 225 9.52 -30.74 37.30
N ALA A 226 10.53 -29.90 37.11
CA ALA A 226 10.50 -28.50 37.55
C ALA A 226 9.53 -27.64 36.72
N CYS A 227 9.12 -28.09 35.54
CA CYS A 227 8.14 -27.44 34.68
C CYS A 227 6.95 -28.39 34.45
N VAL A 228 5.72 -27.95 34.72
CA VAL A 228 4.51 -28.79 34.52
C VAL A 228 3.90 -28.65 33.12
N MET A 229 2.88 -29.46 32.81
CA MET A 229 2.07 -29.46 31.57
C MET A 229 1.29 -28.18 31.24
N GLY A 230 1.62 -27.04 31.85
CA GLY A 230 1.16 -25.71 31.47
C GLY A 230 2.29 -24.68 31.45
N CYS A 231 3.54 -25.15 31.44
CA CYS A 231 4.77 -24.37 31.51
C CYS A 231 4.79 -23.34 32.65
N ALA A 232 4.22 -23.78 33.78
CA ALA A 232 4.35 -23.14 35.07
C ALA A 232 5.45 -23.85 35.87
N ALA A 233 6.14 -23.09 36.71
CA ALA A 233 7.08 -23.69 37.64
C ALA A 233 6.35 -24.64 38.61
N ALA A 234 7.00 -25.74 38.96
CA ALA A 234 6.60 -26.59 40.08
C ALA A 234 6.39 -25.77 41.36
N VAL A 235 5.30 -26.01 42.09
CA VAL A 235 5.03 -25.34 43.36
C VAL A 235 4.80 -26.39 44.45
N CYS A 236 5.41 -26.16 45.61
CA CYS A 236 5.17 -26.97 46.79
C CYS A 236 3.72 -26.87 47.26
N GLY A 237 3.08 -28.00 47.54
CA GLY A 237 1.69 -28.06 48.00
C GLY A 237 0.67 -28.18 46.85
N ASP A 238 1.09 -28.57 45.65
CA ASP A 238 0.20 -28.80 44.51
C ASP A 238 -0.24 -30.26 44.35
N GLY A 239 0.25 -31.13 45.24
CA GLY A 239 -0.10 -32.55 45.36
C GLY A 239 0.80 -33.49 44.57
N HIS A 240 1.87 -32.98 43.95
CA HIS A 240 2.74 -33.75 43.06
C HIS A 240 4.18 -33.75 43.53
N VAL A 241 4.61 -34.79 44.26
CA VAL A 241 6.03 -34.96 44.65
C VAL A 241 6.94 -35.22 43.44
N ARG A 242 7.88 -34.31 43.17
CA ARG A 242 8.80 -34.34 42.03
C ARG A 242 10.23 -34.67 42.44
N ALA A 243 10.79 -35.72 41.83
CA ALA A 243 12.13 -36.20 42.16
C ALA A 243 13.21 -35.18 41.83
N GLY A 244 13.93 -34.70 42.86
CA GLY A 244 15.03 -33.74 42.71
C GLY A 244 14.60 -32.27 42.67
N VAL A 245 13.30 -31.99 42.75
CA VAL A 245 12.75 -30.64 42.91
C VAL A 245 12.28 -30.45 44.37
N GLU A 246 11.60 -31.44 44.94
CA GLU A 246 11.13 -31.41 46.34
C GLU A 246 11.28 -32.76 47.07
N GLY A 247 11.30 -32.70 48.40
CA GLY A 247 11.39 -33.90 49.26
C GLY A 247 10.03 -34.48 49.65
N CYS A 248 8.98 -33.65 49.63
CA CYS A 248 7.59 -34.00 49.93
C CYS A 248 6.65 -32.97 49.27
N ASP A 249 5.37 -33.30 49.21
CA ASP A 249 4.26 -32.42 48.83
C ASP A 249 2.99 -33.08 49.38
N ASP A 250 2.19 -32.34 50.15
CA ASP A 250 0.92 -32.81 50.73
C ASP A 250 -0.32 -32.08 50.21
N GLY A 251 -0.18 -31.37 49.09
CA GLY A 251 -1.28 -30.79 48.33
C GLY A 251 -1.94 -29.59 48.97
N ASN A 252 -1.27 -28.92 49.90
CA ASN A 252 -1.78 -27.71 50.52
C ASN A 252 -0.67 -26.75 51.01
N ASP A 253 -1.04 -25.52 51.39
CA ASP A 253 -0.12 -24.46 51.84
C ASP A 253 -0.01 -24.37 53.39
N VAL A 254 -0.08 -25.49 54.11
CA VAL A 254 0.01 -25.52 55.59
C VAL A 254 1.42 -25.93 56.01
N ASP A 255 2.11 -25.11 56.82
CA ASP A 255 3.47 -25.40 57.28
C ASP A 255 3.55 -26.42 58.43
N THR A 256 2.41 -26.93 58.89
CA THR A 256 2.29 -27.70 60.14
C THR A 256 1.66 -29.07 59.94
N ASP A 257 1.78 -29.68 58.78
CA ASP A 257 1.32 -31.03 58.48
C ASP A 257 2.43 -31.86 57.80
N ALA A 258 2.12 -32.67 56.78
CA ALA A 258 3.02 -33.72 56.31
C ALA A 258 4.23 -33.19 55.55
N CYS A 259 4.11 -31.99 54.98
CA CYS A 259 5.17 -31.28 54.30
C CYS A 259 5.13 -29.81 54.70
N THR A 260 6.30 -29.19 54.87
CA THR A 260 6.36 -27.73 55.01
C THR A 260 6.16 -27.06 53.65
N ASN A 261 5.74 -25.79 53.62
CA ASN A 261 5.65 -24.99 52.39
C ASN A 261 7.03 -24.75 51.72
N ALA A 262 8.12 -25.12 52.40
CA ALA A 262 9.48 -25.16 51.87
C ALA A 262 9.84 -26.52 51.24
N CYS A 263 8.89 -27.44 51.12
CA CYS A 263 9.05 -28.75 50.49
C CYS A 263 10.08 -29.65 51.17
N VAL A 264 10.20 -29.45 52.48
CA VAL A 264 10.99 -30.26 53.40
C VAL A 264 10.03 -31.10 54.22
N SER A 265 10.32 -32.40 54.30
CA SER A 265 9.56 -33.32 55.15
C SER A 265 9.63 -32.87 56.59
N SER A 266 8.47 -32.81 57.21
CA SER A 266 8.30 -32.51 58.62
C SER A 266 9.18 -33.44 59.46
N THR A 267 9.96 -32.88 60.37
CA THR A 267 10.98 -33.59 61.14
C THR A 267 10.72 -33.43 62.63
N CYS A 268 10.70 -34.56 63.33
CA CYS A 268 10.59 -34.61 64.78
C CYS A 268 11.76 -33.91 65.47
N GLY A 269 11.48 -33.02 66.42
CA GLY A 269 12.46 -32.27 67.21
C GLY A 269 12.80 -30.90 66.64
N ASP A 270 11.98 -30.34 65.73
CA ASP A 270 12.21 -29.03 65.11
C ASP A 270 11.49 -27.85 65.83
N GLY A 271 10.68 -28.19 66.84
CA GLY A 271 9.96 -27.25 67.69
C GLY A 271 8.51 -26.99 67.23
N VAL A 272 8.00 -27.69 66.22
CA VAL A 272 6.69 -27.44 65.62
C VAL A 272 5.87 -28.72 65.55
N VAL A 273 4.85 -28.87 66.41
CA VAL A 273 3.96 -30.04 66.36
C VAL A 273 3.21 -30.12 65.03
N GLN A 274 3.57 -31.07 64.17
CA GLN A 274 2.93 -31.26 62.87
C GLN A 274 1.71 -32.19 62.93
N ALA A 275 0.55 -31.64 62.56
CA ALA A 275 -0.75 -32.28 62.64
C ALA A 275 -0.82 -33.54 61.75
N GLY A 276 -1.06 -34.69 62.38
CA GLY A 276 -1.20 -35.98 61.69
C GLY A 276 0.12 -36.69 61.37
N VAL A 277 1.26 -36.03 61.60
CA VAL A 277 2.61 -36.62 61.51
C VAL A 277 3.10 -37.04 62.89
N GLU A 278 2.89 -36.18 63.89
CA GLU A 278 3.42 -36.35 65.24
C GLU A 278 2.42 -35.93 66.33
N THR A 279 2.66 -36.43 67.54
CA THR A 279 1.78 -36.18 68.71
C THR A 279 2.35 -35.17 69.70
N CYS A 280 3.65 -34.90 69.62
CA CYS A 280 4.41 -33.93 70.39
C CYS A 280 5.67 -33.56 69.60
N ASP A 281 6.26 -32.42 69.93
CA ASP A 281 7.59 -31.98 69.50
C ASP A 281 8.09 -30.98 70.57
N ASP A 282 9.31 -31.17 71.06
CA ASP A 282 9.94 -30.32 72.07
C ASP A 282 11.25 -29.65 71.60
N GLY A 283 11.46 -29.61 70.29
CA GLY A 283 12.53 -28.85 69.63
C GLY A 283 13.94 -29.37 69.89
N ASN A 284 14.07 -30.65 70.25
CA ASN A 284 15.35 -31.25 70.56
C ASN A 284 15.38 -32.77 70.27
N ASP A 285 16.59 -33.37 70.28
CA ASP A 285 16.81 -34.81 70.04
C ASP A 285 17.04 -35.62 71.34
N VAL A 286 16.41 -35.25 72.46
CA VAL A 286 16.62 -35.86 73.79
C VAL A 286 15.49 -36.82 74.16
N ASP A 287 15.70 -38.11 73.94
CA ASP A 287 14.70 -39.17 74.18
C ASP A 287 14.26 -39.37 75.65
N THR A 288 14.76 -38.58 76.60
CA THR A 288 14.52 -38.72 78.05
C THR A 288 13.59 -37.65 78.65
N ASP A 289 13.00 -36.80 77.82
CA ASP A 289 12.01 -35.80 78.23
C ASP A 289 10.58 -36.25 77.89
N ALA A 290 9.65 -35.31 77.74
CA ALA A 290 8.23 -35.62 77.56
C ALA A 290 7.88 -36.01 76.11
N CYS A 291 8.74 -35.72 75.14
CA CYS A 291 8.56 -36.11 73.76
C CYS A 291 9.75 -36.93 73.26
N ARG A 292 9.49 -38.18 72.87
CA ARG A 292 10.55 -39.06 72.38
C ARG A 292 11.07 -38.59 71.02
N ASN A 293 12.27 -39.04 70.65
CA ASN A 293 12.90 -38.74 69.35
C ASN A 293 12.14 -39.33 68.13
N ASN A 294 11.05 -40.08 68.38
CA ASN A 294 10.12 -40.56 67.37
C ASN A 294 8.77 -39.83 67.40
N CYS A 295 8.69 -38.72 68.13
CA CYS A 295 7.55 -37.84 68.30
C CYS A 295 6.26 -38.51 68.78
N SER A 296 6.47 -39.55 69.57
CA SER A 296 5.46 -40.13 70.44
C SER A 296 5.60 -39.55 71.85
N LEU A 297 4.46 -39.26 72.47
CA LEU A 297 4.44 -38.92 73.89
C LEU A 297 5.13 -40.00 74.69
N ALA A 298 5.99 -39.58 75.61
CA ALA A 298 6.69 -40.49 76.49
C ALA A 298 5.68 -41.18 77.43
N MET A 299 5.75 -42.52 77.55
CA MET A 299 4.74 -43.34 78.24
C MET A 299 5.36 -44.28 79.26
N CYS A 300 4.65 -44.56 80.36
CA CYS A 300 5.19 -45.49 81.34
C CYS A 300 5.35 -46.92 80.79
N GLY A 301 6.56 -47.48 80.88
CA GLY A 301 6.90 -48.84 80.44
C GLY A 301 7.45 -48.97 79.02
N ASP A 302 7.91 -47.87 78.44
CA ASP A 302 8.43 -47.75 77.07
C ASP A 302 9.96 -47.96 76.96
N ASN A 303 10.59 -48.47 78.04
CA ASN A 303 12.02 -48.77 78.19
C ASN A 303 12.99 -47.59 78.10
N VAL A 304 12.53 -46.34 78.22
CA VAL A 304 13.41 -45.15 78.32
C VAL A 304 13.08 -44.38 79.59
N VAL A 305 14.09 -44.19 80.45
CA VAL A 305 13.90 -43.53 81.76
C VAL A 305 13.77 -42.03 81.57
N GLN A 306 12.58 -41.49 81.81
CA GLN A 306 12.29 -40.07 81.62
C GLN A 306 12.39 -39.30 82.94
N VAL A 307 13.30 -38.32 83.02
CA VAL A 307 13.55 -37.60 84.28
C VAL A 307 12.49 -36.53 84.48
N GLY A 308 11.53 -36.79 85.38
CA GLY A 308 10.45 -35.86 85.75
C GLY A 308 9.08 -36.11 85.10
N VAL A 309 8.92 -37.20 84.34
CA VAL A 309 7.64 -37.66 83.77
C VAL A 309 7.18 -38.96 84.43
N GLU A 310 8.12 -39.85 84.76
CA GLU A 310 7.88 -41.07 85.53
C GLU A 310 8.43 -40.90 86.96
N ASP A 311 7.53 -40.84 87.96
CA ASP A 311 7.86 -40.99 89.39
C ASP A 311 7.73 -42.46 89.84
#